data_AF-A0A1F8RVI2-F1
#
_entry.id   AF-A0A1F8RVI2-F1
#
_cell.length_a   1.000
_cell.length_b   1.000
_cell.length_c   1.000
_cell.angle_alpha   90.00
_cell.angle_beta   90.00
_cell.angle_gamma   90.00
#
_symmetry.space_group_name_H-M   'P 1'
#
loop_
_entity.id
_entity.type
_entity.pdbx_description
1 polymer ?
#
loop_
_entity_poly.entity_id
_entity_poly.type
_entity_poly.pdbx_seq_one_letter_code
_entity_poly.pdbx_strand_id
1 'polypeptide(L)'
;MNQRSDIDRLLRHWMDDGPSTMPDRVVDVVADRISVQPQRLTWRLLRRLPMNPLLKLTAAVAAVLVVAVAGYNLLPAPAGPGDGPSPTPLTSRSPTPSRTAEPISCEDDLPGCAGPLTAGSHSSSQLEPGIVFDVPPGWSNVVDLLDVYKLDPESGFPYILIWTDASIVDQATPCSTDPDPALGQRADDWIAFLTTHPGLVASEPVDLVLGDITARQVELGVAPTWTQTCPESPSVRTVVLLNQPVAGRPSSYGLGSNNRVLITVADVGDRTVVIESYGSELEAVFASEMEDIKAVIGTIRFCGPRVTEACQGS
;
A
#
# COMPACT_ATOMS: atom_id res chain seq x y z
N MET A 1 34.21 -28.74 32.84
CA MET A 1 34.70 -27.58 32.06
C MET A 1 33.52 -26.66 31.82
N ASN A 2 33.63 -25.39 32.21
CA ASN A 2 32.49 -24.52 32.47
C ASN A 2 32.21 -23.66 31.23
N GLN A 3 31.18 -24.00 30.46
CA GLN A 3 30.88 -23.40 29.15
C GLN A 3 30.66 -21.86 29.20
N ARG A 4 30.31 -21.34 30.39
CA ARG A 4 30.17 -19.89 30.64
C ARG A 4 31.50 -19.13 30.59
N SER A 5 32.61 -19.70 31.06
CA SER A 5 33.89 -18.97 31.10
C SER A 5 34.50 -18.77 29.70
N ASP A 6 34.19 -19.64 28.75
CA ASP A 6 34.68 -19.50 27.37
C ASP A 6 33.93 -18.42 26.60
N ILE A 7 32.61 -18.30 26.80
CA ILE A 7 31.79 -17.24 26.17
C ILE A 7 32.20 -15.86 26.70
N ASP A 8 32.35 -15.72 28.01
CA ASP A 8 32.73 -14.43 28.61
C ASP A 8 34.14 -13.98 28.21
N ARG A 9 35.04 -14.93 27.90
CA ARG A 9 36.38 -14.67 27.38
C ARG A 9 36.34 -14.27 25.90
N LEU A 10 35.49 -14.93 25.11
CA LEU A 10 35.32 -14.63 23.68
C LEU A 10 34.67 -13.26 23.47
N LEU A 11 33.66 -12.91 24.29
CA LEU A 11 33.00 -11.61 24.25
C LEU A 11 33.92 -10.47 24.70
N ARG A 12 34.75 -10.68 25.73
CA ARG A 12 35.75 -9.68 26.12
C ARG A 12 36.79 -9.44 25.03
N HIS A 13 37.30 -10.51 24.43
CA HIS A 13 38.26 -10.38 23.33
C HIS A 13 37.64 -9.65 22.12
N TRP A 14 36.37 -9.93 21.81
CA TRP A 14 35.64 -9.25 20.74
C TRP A 14 35.36 -7.77 21.04
N MET A 15 35.05 -7.42 22.30
CA MET A 15 34.83 -6.03 22.69
C MET A 15 36.13 -5.22 22.81
N ASP A 16 37.25 -5.84 23.19
CA ASP A 16 38.56 -5.16 23.25
C ASP A 16 39.14 -4.88 21.86
N ASP A 17 38.92 -5.76 20.88
CA ASP A 17 39.41 -5.58 19.50
C ASP A 17 38.55 -4.58 18.69
N GLY A 18 37.29 -4.39 19.07
CA GLY A 18 36.35 -3.44 18.45
C GLY A 18 36.05 -3.74 16.96
N PRO A 19 35.00 -3.12 16.39
CA PRO A 19 34.58 -3.36 15.00
C PRO A 19 35.53 -2.76 13.94
N SER A 20 36.71 -2.26 14.33
CA SER A 20 37.61 -1.54 13.42
C SER A 20 38.45 -2.45 12.51
N THR A 21 38.60 -3.72 12.88
CA THR A 21 39.26 -4.74 12.06
C THR A 21 38.49 -6.05 12.14
N MET A 22 37.66 -6.33 11.13
CA MET A 22 37.00 -7.62 11.00
C MET A 22 38.06 -8.70 10.68
N PRO A 23 38.20 -9.78 11.47
CA PRO A 23 39.19 -10.80 11.20
C PRO A 23 38.93 -11.48 9.84
N ASP A 24 39.95 -11.59 8.98
CA ASP A 24 39.82 -12.17 7.63
C ASP A 24 39.13 -13.54 7.61
N ARG A 25 39.37 -14.37 8.64
CA ARG A 25 38.69 -15.66 8.81
C ARG A 25 37.17 -15.58 8.88
N VAL A 26 36.61 -14.48 9.40
CA VAL A 26 35.16 -14.27 9.46
C VAL A 26 34.64 -13.86 8.08
N VAL A 27 35.39 -13.04 7.34
CA VAL A 27 35.10 -12.69 5.94
C VAL A 27 35.06 -13.95 5.10
N ASP A 28 36.08 -14.80 5.21
CA ASP A 28 36.20 -16.03 4.41
C ASP A 28 35.08 -17.02 4.73
N VAL A 29 34.75 -17.23 6.02
CA VAL A 29 33.65 -18.12 6.42
C VAL A 29 32.29 -17.59 5.96
N VAL A 30 32.07 -16.27 6.00
CA VAL A 30 30.83 -15.66 5.50
C VAL A 30 30.77 -15.74 3.98
N ALA A 31 31.85 -15.46 3.27
CA ALA A 31 31.93 -15.55 1.81
C ALA A 31 31.73 -16.99 1.31
N ASP A 32 32.36 -17.97 1.97
CA ASP A 32 32.19 -19.39 1.66
C ASP A 32 30.73 -19.81 1.89
N ARG A 33 30.11 -19.37 3.00
CA ARG A 33 28.71 -19.69 3.28
C ARG A 33 27.71 -19.02 2.34
N ILE A 34 27.96 -17.80 1.89
CA ILE A 34 27.16 -17.11 0.85
C ILE A 34 27.25 -17.86 -0.48
N SER A 35 28.42 -18.43 -0.81
CA SER A 35 28.59 -19.18 -2.05
C SER A 35 27.89 -20.54 -2.07
N VAL A 36 27.73 -21.16 -0.90
CA VAL A 36 27.15 -22.51 -0.77
C VAL A 36 25.66 -22.49 -0.41
N GLN A 37 25.15 -21.41 0.18
CA GLN A 37 23.71 -21.25 0.33
C GLN A 37 23.11 -20.78 -1.00
N PRO A 38 22.33 -21.63 -1.72
CA PRO A 38 21.56 -21.14 -2.84
C PRO A 38 20.58 -20.11 -2.29
N GLN A 39 20.87 -18.83 -2.52
CA GLN A 39 19.90 -17.76 -2.31
C GLN A 39 18.71 -18.13 -3.16
N ARG A 40 17.65 -18.60 -2.51
CA ARG A 40 16.37 -18.79 -3.18
C ARG A 40 15.91 -17.38 -3.52
N LEU A 41 16.24 -16.93 -4.72
CA LEU A 41 15.53 -15.88 -5.41
C LEU A 41 14.09 -16.37 -5.54
N THR A 42 13.30 -16.20 -4.49
CA THR A 42 11.84 -16.13 -4.58
C THR A 42 11.45 -14.79 -5.18
N TRP A 43 12.08 -14.42 -6.30
CA TRP A 43 11.50 -13.54 -7.30
C TRP A 43 10.49 -14.38 -8.08
N ARG A 44 9.44 -14.81 -7.39
CA ARG A 44 8.18 -15.08 -8.07
C ARG A 44 7.50 -13.74 -8.19
N LEU A 45 7.89 -13.03 -9.25
CA LEU A 45 7.03 -12.07 -9.91
C LEU A 45 5.59 -12.61 -9.83
N LEU A 46 4.71 -11.84 -9.19
CA LEU A 46 3.26 -11.86 -9.39
C LEU A 46 2.99 -11.54 -10.87
N ARG A 47 3.43 -12.45 -11.74
CA ARG A 47 3.33 -12.34 -13.18
C ARG A 47 1.90 -12.72 -13.50
N ARG A 48 1.04 -11.71 -13.46
CA ARG A 48 -0.41 -11.74 -13.65
C ARG A 48 -1.13 -12.32 -12.43
N LEU A 49 -1.73 -11.43 -11.63
CA LEU A 49 -2.99 -11.78 -10.99
C LEU A 49 -3.95 -12.18 -12.12
N PRO A 50 -4.41 -13.43 -12.20
CA PRO A 50 -5.41 -13.80 -13.19
C PRO A 50 -6.66 -12.97 -12.87
N MET A 51 -6.91 -11.91 -13.65
CA MET A 51 -8.21 -11.25 -13.63
C MET A 51 -9.24 -12.34 -13.86
N ASN A 52 -10.06 -12.58 -12.83
CA ASN A 52 -11.09 -13.60 -12.87
C ASN A 52 -11.95 -13.33 -14.12
N PRO A 53 -12.10 -14.27 -15.06
CA PRO A 53 -12.93 -14.06 -16.25
C PRO A 53 -14.38 -13.68 -15.89
N LEU A 54 -14.81 -13.99 -14.66
CA LEU A 54 -16.06 -13.52 -14.08
C LEU A 54 -16.14 -11.98 -13.99
N LEU A 55 -15.05 -11.30 -13.64
CA LEU A 55 -14.99 -9.82 -13.52
C LEU A 55 -15.09 -9.14 -14.90
N LYS A 56 -14.53 -9.76 -15.94
CA LYS A 56 -14.69 -9.29 -17.34
C LYS A 56 -16.14 -9.47 -17.82
N LEU A 57 -16.79 -10.55 -17.39
CA LEU A 57 -18.21 -10.78 -17.69
C LEU A 57 -19.13 -9.82 -16.92
N THR A 58 -18.86 -9.51 -15.65
CA THR A 58 -19.68 -8.57 -14.88
C THR A 58 -19.56 -7.14 -15.40
N ALA A 59 -18.38 -6.69 -15.83
CA ALA A 59 -18.22 -5.38 -16.45
C ALA A 59 -19.02 -5.24 -17.76
N ALA A 60 -19.05 -6.30 -18.58
CA ALA A 60 -19.86 -6.32 -19.80
C ALA A 60 -21.38 -6.32 -19.49
N VAL A 61 -21.81 -7.04 -18.46
CA VAL A 61 -23.22 -7.06 -18.01
C VAL A 61 -23.63 -5.71 -17.41
N ALA A 62 -22.74 -5.03 -16.67
CA ALA A 62 -23.01 -3.71 -16.11
C ALA A 62 -23.25 -2.65 -17.20
N ALA A 63 -22.44 -2.64 -18.27
CA ALA A 63 -22.65 -1.73 -19.40
C ALA A 63 -24.01 -1.98 -20.10
N VAL A 64 -24.42 -3.24 -20.25
CA VAL A 64 -25.74 -3.59 -20.81
C VAL A 64 -26.88 -3.20 -19.87
N LEU A 65 -26.72 -3.35 -18.55
CA LEU A 65 -27.72 -2.93 -17.56
C LEU A 65 -27.90 -1.41 -17.52
N VAL A 66 -26.83 -0.62 -17.65
CA VAL A 66 -26.95 0.85 -17.72
C VAL A 66 -27.76 1.28 -18.94
N VAL A 67 -27.52 0.66 -20.11
CA VAL A 67 -28.31 0.92 -21.33
C VAL A 67 -29.76 0.46 -21.15
N ALA A 68 -29.99 -0.68 -20.50
CA ALA A 68 -31.34 -1.21 -20.25
C ALA A 68 -32.13 -0.35 -19.25
N VAL A 69 -31.51 0.15 -18.17
CA VAL A 69 -32.15 1.02 -17.16
C VAL A 69 -32.43 2.41 -17.73
N ALA A 70 -31.52 2.96 -18.54
CA ALA A 70 -31.77 4.20 -19.28
C ALA A 70 -32.92 4.04 -20.30
N GLY A 71 -33.02 2.88 -20.96
CA GLY A 71 -34.14 2.57 -21.85
C GLY A 71 -35.48 2.33 -21.13
N TYR A 72 -35.46 1.73 -19.94
CA TYR A 72 -36.67 1.41 -19.17
C TYR A 72 -37.35 2.66 -18.57
N ASN A 73 -36.59 3.71 -18.23
CA ASN A 73 -37.14 4.98 -17.73
C ASN A 73 -37.86 5.83 -18.79
N LEU A 74 -37.84 5.42 -20.08
CA LEU A 74 -38.59 6.08 -21.15
C LEU A 74 -39.98 5.47 -21.41
N LEU A 75 -40.37 4.43 -20.67
CA LEU A 75 -41.70 3.81 -20.80
C LEU A 75 -42.71 4.47 -19.83
N PRO A 76 -43.94 4.79 -20.29
CA PRO A 76 -44.99 5.30 -19.41
C PRO A 76 -45.39 4.26 -18.34
N ALA A 77 -45.33 4.65 -17.07
CA ALA A 77 -45.68 3.80 -15.94
C ALA A 77 -47.20 3.53 -15.87
N PRO A 78 -47.65 2.26 -15.84
CA PRO A 78 -49.03 1.92 -15.49
C PRO A 78 -49.25 2.03 -13.99
N ALA A 79 -50.31 2.75 -13.58
CA ALA A 79 -50.79 2.78 -12.21
C ALA A 79 -51.63 1.53 -11.90
N GLY A 80 -51.29 0.78 -10.85
CA GLY A 80 -52.07 -0.35 -10.37
C GLY A 80 -51.91 -0.55 -8.86
N PRO A 81 -53.01 -0.62 -8.09
CA PRO A 81 -53.00 -0.94 -6.66
C PRO A 81 -53.19 -2.46 -6.45
N GLY A 82 -52.48 -3.03 -5.47
CA GLY A 82 -52.64 -4.45 -5.12
C GLY A 82 -52.14 -4.75 -3.70
N ASP A 83 -53.10 -4.93 -2.79
CA ASP A 83 -52.91 -5.46 -1.45
C ASP A 83 -52.32 -6.88 -1.47
N GLY A 84 -51.26 -7.11 -0.70
CA GLY A 84 -50.55 -8.38 -0.61
C GLY A 84 -50.54 -8.96 0.81
N PRO A 85 -50.69 -10.29 0.97
CA PRO A 85 -51.01 -10.94 2.24
C PRO A 85 -49.85 -11.06 3.25
N SER A 86 -50.27 -11.17 4.51
CA SER A 86 -49.48 -11.29 5.74
C SER A 86 -48.51 -12.49 5.73
N PRO A 87 -47.25 -12.33 6.19
CA PRO A 87 -46.23 -13.38 6.16
C PRO A 87 -46.45 -14.49 7.21
N THR A 88 -46.21 -15.73 6.78
CA THR A 88 -46.23 -16.95 7.60
C THR A 88 -44.88 -17.14 8.32
N PRO A 89 -44.85 -17.53 9.62
CA PRO A 89 -43.61 -17.69 10.36
C PRO A 89 -42.77 -18.87 9.86
N LEU A 90 -41.49 -18.62 9.58
CA LEU A 90 -40.51 -19.60 9.11
C LEU A 90 -39.80 -20.30 10.27
N THR A 91 -39.72 -21.63 10.17
CA THR A 91 -39.11 -22.55 11.14
C THR A 91 -37.61 -22.29 11.30
N SER A 92 -37.18 -22.02 12.53
CA SER A 92 -35.79 -21.81 12.95
C SER A 92 -34.92 -23.04 12.63
N ARG A 93 -33.90 -22.87 11.77
CA ARG A 93 -32.93 -23.93 11.43
C ARG A 93 -31.81 -23.93 12.46
N SER A 94 -31.46 -25.12 12.94
CA SER A 94 -30.39 -25.38 13.90
C SER A 94 -29.03 -24.82 13.39
N PRO A 95 -28.20 -24.20 14.25
CA PRO A 95 -26.94 -23.60 13.85
C PRO A 95 -25.99 -24.66 13.28
N THR A 96 -25.45 -24.39 12.10
CA THR A 96 -24.37 -25.18 11.49
C THR A 96 -23.08 -24.88 12.25
N PRO A 97 -22.24 -25.89 12.60
CA PRO A 97 -21.02 -25.67 13.37
C PRO A 97 -20.12 -24.62 12.70
N SER A 98 -19.69 -23.63 13.47
CA SER A 98 -18.72 -22.62 13.06
C SER A 98 -17.44 -23.30 12.61
N ARG A 99 -16.99 -23.03 11.38
CA ARG A 99 -15.65 -23.44 10.94
C ARG A 99 -14.62 -22.77 11.84
N THR A 100 -13.66 -23.55 12.32
CA THR A 100 -12.43 -23.03 12.92
C THR A 100 -11.79 -22.08 11.91
N ALA A 101 -11.62 -20.81 12.29
CA ALA A 101 -11.01 -19.81 11.43
C ALA A 101 -9.58 -20.26 11.05
N GLU A 102 -9.29 -20.25 9.76
CA GLU A 102 -7.91 -20.43 9.28
C GLU A 102 -7.07 -19.26 9.80
N PRO A 103 -5.78 -19.51 10.12
CA PRO A 103 -4.88 -18.44 10.53
C PRO A 103 -4.81 -17.38 9.43
N ILE A 104 -5.01 -16.13 9.81
CA ILE A 104 -4.81 -14.98 8.95
C ILE A 104 -3.33 -14.99 8.53
N SER A 105 -3.07 -15.11 7.22
CA SER A 105 -1.73 -14.94 6.65
C SER A 105 -1.66 -13.52 6.09
N CYS A 106 -0.76 -12.72 6.64
CA CYS A 106 -0.38 -11.43 6.08
C CYS A 106 0.24 -11.61 4.69
N GLU A 107 0.34 -10.53 3.94
CA GLU A 107 1.05 -10.58 2.65
C GLU A 107 2.47 -11.10 2.86
N ASP A 108 2.88 -12.08 2.05
CA ASP A 108 4.20 -12.72 2.09
C ASP A 108 4.63 -13.27 3.47
N ASP A 109 3.66 -13.69 4.31
CA ASP A 109 3.89 -14.14 5.69
C ASP A 109 4.61 -13.07 6.54
N LEU A 110 4.47 -11.79 6.19
CA LEU A 110 5.02 -10.68 6.97
C LEU A 110 4.39 -10.64 8.37
N PRO A 111 5.15 -10.27 9.41
CA PRO A 111 4.58 -10.12 10.74
C PRO A 111 3.73 -8.85 10.85
N GLY A 112 2.91 -8.77 11.89
CA GLY A 112 2.34 -7.51 12.37
C GLY A 112 0.97 -7.14 11.87
N CYS A 113 0.52 -7.70 10.74
CA CYS A 113 -0.79 -7.30 10.22
C CYS A 113 -1.95 -7.79 11.10
N ALA A 114 -3.06 -7.05 11.07
CA ALA A 114 -4.28 -7.39 11.81
C ALA A 114 -5.21 -8.33 11.03
N GLY A 115 -5.07 -8.44 9.70
CA GLY A 115 -5.96 -9.22 8.85
C GLY A 115 -7.30 -8.54 8.59
N PRO A 116 -8.39 -9.30 8.41
CA PRO A 116 -9.73 -8.75 8.21
C PRO A 116 -10.15 -7.81 9.34
N LEU A 117 -10.55 -6.60 8.96
CA LEU A 117 -10.99 -5.55 9.86
C LEU A 117 -12.52 -5.52 9.91
N THR A 118 -13.07 -5.36 11.10
CA THR A 118 -14.49 -5.02 11.27
C THR A 118 -14.73 -3.58 10.83
N ALA A 119 -15.95 -3.22 10.44
CA ALA A 119 -16.27 -1.80 10.23
C ALA A 119 -16.03 -0.99 11.51
N GLY A 120 -15.42 0.19 11.38
CA GLY A 120 -15.13 1.09 12.51
C GLY A 120 -13.66 1.52 12.58
N SER A 121 -13.24 1.92 13.79
CA SER A 121 -11.94 2.52 14.05
C SER A 121 -10.87 1.49 14.37
N HIS A 122 -9.68 1.66 13.79
CA HIS A 122 -8.52 0.79 13.96
C HIS A 122 -7.24 1.63 14.07
N SER A 123 -6.17 1.00 14.55
CA SER A 123 -4.85 1.61 14.63
C SER A 123 -3.77 0.70 14.08
N SER A 124 -2.71 1.28 13.53
CA SER A 124 -1.49 0.52 13.24
C SER A 124 -0.83 0.05 14.54
N SER A 125 -0.15 -1.10 14.48
CA SER A 125 0.57 -1.70 15.60
C SER A 125 2.08 -1.50 15.51
N GLN A 126 2.65 -1.41 14.30
CA GLN A 126 4.09 -1.26 14.10
C GLN A 126 4.48 0.00 13.35
N LEU A 127 3.65 0.50 12.43
CA LEU A 127 3.94 1.71 11.66
C LEU A 127 4.33 2.89 12.55
N GLU A 128 5.40 3.61 12.17
CA GLU A 128 5.82 4.85 12.81
C GLU A 128 5.91 6.01 11.80
N PRO A 129 5.29 7.18 12.08
CA PRO A 129 4.37 7.43 13.18
C PRO A 129 3.12 6.55 13.06
N GLY A 130 2.56 6.16 14.20
CA GLY A 130 1.36 5.33 14.24
C GLY A 130 0.18 6.05 13.62
N ILE A 131 -0.83 5.32 13.18
CA ILE A 131 -2.07 5.89 12.62
C ILE A 131 -3.30 5.33 13.32
N VAL A 132 -4.35 6.14 13.38
CA VAL A 132 -5.75 5.72 13.62
C VAL A 132 -6.55 6.05 12.38
N PHE A 133 -7.45 5.16 11.98
CA PHE A 133 -8.27 5.32 10.78
C PHE A 133 -9.57 4.55 10.93
N ASP A 134 -10.59 4.93 10.15
CA ASP A 134 -11.87 4.23 10.08
C ASP A 134 -12.00 3.51 8.73
N VAL A 135 -12.53 2.29 8.73
CA VAL A 135 -12.86 1.54 7.50
C VAL A 135 -14.32 1.11 7.48
N PRO A 136 -14.96 1.05 6.30
CA PRO A 136 -16.21 0.32 6.11
C PRO A 136 -15.98 -1.20 6.26
N PRO A 137 -17.04 -2.03 6.31
CA PRO A 137 -16.86 -3.47 6.31
C PRO A 137 -16.16 -3.95 5.03
N GLY A 138 -15.43 -5.06 5.12
CA GLY A 138 -14.77 -5.67 3.96
C GLY A 138 -13.37 -5.13 3.70
N TRP A 139 -12.71 -4.52 4.68
CA TRP A 139 -11.30 -4.12 4.59
C TRP A 139 -10.42 -5.08 5.37
N SER A 140 -9.15 -5.18 4.98
CA SER A 140 -8.13 -5.97 5.67
C SER A 140 -6.85 -5.17 5.78
N ASN A 141 -6.16 -5.28 6.92
CA ASN A 141 -4.78 -4.87 7.03
C ASN A 141 -3.89 -6.06 6.68
N VAL A 142 -3.11 -5.92 5.60
CA VAL A 142 -2.29 -7.01 5.05
C VAL A 142 -0.78 -6.80 5.25
N VAL A 143 -0.35 -5.57 5.56
CA VAL A 143 1.03 -5.21 5.93
C VAL A 143 0.99 -4.19 7.06
N ASP A 144 1.76 -4.41 8.12
CA ASP A 144 1.96 -3.45 9.22
C ASP A 144 3.38 -3.62 9.78
N LEU A 145 4.31 -2.92 9.15
CA LEU A 145 5.72 -2.85 9.51
C LEU A 145 6.06 -1.41 9.92
N LEU A 146 7.27 -1.22 10.44
CA LEU A 146 7.74 0.07 10.96
C LEU A 146 7.59 1.24 9.98
N ASP A 147 7.80 0.96 8.70
CA ASP A 147 7.98 1.92 7.61
C ASP A 147 6.99 1.74 6.45
N VAL A 148 6.13 0.72 6.54
CA VAL A 148 5.10 0.44 5.53
C VAL A 148 3.83 -0.14 6.15
N TYR A 149 2.69 0.34 5.68
CA TYR A 149 1.38 -0.14 6.09
C TYR A 149 0.47 -0.27 4.86
N LYS A 150 -0.32 -1.35 4.80
CA LYS A 150 -1.20 -1.61 3.65
C LYS A 150 -2.60 -2.03 4.08
N LEU A 151 -3.59 -1.42 3.43
CA LEU A 151 -5.01 -1.75 3.55
C LEU A 151 -5.57 -2.18 2.21
N ASP A 152 -6.18 -3.36 2.19
CA ASP A 152 -6.85 -3.91 1.02
C ASP A 152 -8.36 -3.98 1.28
N PRO A 153 -9.20 -3.50 0.35
CA PRO A 153 -10.61 -3.88 0.35
C PRO A 153 -10.76 -5.36 -0.03
N GLU A 154 -11.96 -5.93 0.14
CA GLU A 154 -12.26 -7.33 -0.18
C GLU A 154 -12.01 -7.65 -1.67
N SER A 155 -12.12 -6.65 -2.56
CA SER A 155 -11.77 -6.78 -3.97
C SER A 155 -10.27 -6.93 -4.22
N GLY A 156 -9.42 -6.57 -3.26
CA GLY A 156 -7.96 -6.50 -3.34
C GLY A 156 -7.43 -5.32 -4.17
N PHE A 157 -8.30 -4.50 -4.76
CA PHE A 157 -7.94 -3.34 -5.57
C PHE A 157 -9.15 -2.39 -5.74
N PRO A 158 -8.95 -1.05 -5.75
CA PRO A 158 -7.72 -0.34 -5.39
C PRO A 158 -7.35 -0.53 -3.90
N TYR A 159 -6.09 -0.35 -3.53
CA TYR A 159 -5.60 -0.47 -2.14
C TYR A 159 -4.99 0.84 -1.64
N ILE A 160 -4.72 0.92 -0.33
CA ILE A 160 -4.00 2.03 0.30
C ILE A 160 -2.66 1.50 0.78
N LEU A 161 -1.57 2.10 0.30
CA LEU A 161 -0.21 1.79 0.73
C LEU A 161 0.41 3.05 1.33
N ILE A 162 0.88 2.95 2.56
CA ILE A 162 1.43 4.06 3.34
C ILE A 162 2.90 3.78 3.56
N TRP A 163 3.74 4.72 3.15
CA TRP A 163 5.18 4.71 3.33
C TRP A 163 5.59 5.79 4.30
N THR A 164 6.51 5.46 5.20
CA THR A 164 7.21 6.46 6.00
C THR A 164 8.70 6.45 5.63
N ASP A 165 9.31 7.64 5.65
CA ASP A 165 10.70 7.86 5.21
C ASP A 165 10.98 7.47 3.74
N ALA A 166 9.95 7.50 2.88
CA ALA A 166 10.16 7.35 1.45
C ALA A 166 11.01 8.49 0.89
N SER A 167 11.88 8.16 -0.06
CA SER A 167 12.70 9.14 -0.78
C SER A 167 12.33 9.17 -2.26
N ILE A 168 12.42 10.36 -2.86
CA ILE A 168 12.28 10.50 -4.31
C ILE A 168 13.49 9.81 -4.96
N VAL A 169 13.24 8.97 -5.97
CA VAL A 169 14.32 8.25 -6.68
C VAL A 169 15.09 9.14 -7.64
N ASP A 170 16.38 8.84 -7.79
CA ASP A 170 17.24 9.41 -8.83
C ASP A 170 16.66 9.13 -10.22
N GLN A 171 16.34 10.21 -10.95
CA GLN A 171 15.82 10.15 -12.31
C GLN A 171 16.91 10.14 -13.39
N ALA A 172 18.19 10.34 -13.03
CA ALA A 172 19.29 10.31 -13.98
C ALA A 172 19.56 8.88 -14.50
N THR A 173 19.28 7.88 -13.68
CA THR A 173 19.39 6.47 -14.03
C THR A 173 17.98 5.87 -14.20
N PRO A 174 17.64 5.34 -15.39
CA PRO A 174 16.34 4.70 -15.58
C PRO A 174 16.12 3.59 -14.55
N CYS A 175 15.03 3.71 -13.80
CA CYS A 175 14.60 2.74 -12.80
C CYS A 175 15.62 2.55 -11.67
N SER A 176 16.25 3.65 -11.27
CA SER A 176 17.08 3.72 -10.08
C SER A 176 16.30 3.28 -8.84
N THR A 177 16.99 2.58 -7.96
CA THR A 177 16.55 2.35 -6.57
C THR A 177 17.26 3.30 -5.62
N ASP A 178 18.12 4.19 -6.11
CA ASP A 178 18.85 5.12 -5.25
C ASP A 178 18.02 6.39 -5.03
N PRO A 179 18.02 6.95 -3.81
CA PRO A 179 17.41 8.24 -3.57
C PRO A 179 18.16 9.34 -4.32
N ASP A 180 17.44 10.32 -4.87
CA ASP A 180 18.04 11.49 -5.50
C ASP A 180 18.61 12.42 -4.41
N PRO A 181 19.94 12.60 -4.31
CA PRO A 181 20.54 13.43 -3.27
C PRO A 181 20.29 14.94 -3.48
N ALA A 182 19.83 15.35 -4.68
CA ALA A 182 19.52 16.73 -4.99
C ALA A 182 18.07 17.12 -4.62
N LEU A 183 17.21 16.14 -4.37
CA LEU A 183 15.82 16.36 -3.98
C LEU A 183 15.67 16.22 -2.47
N GLY A 184 14.88 17.12 -1.87
CA GLY A 184 14.52 17.00 -0.47
C GLY A 184 13.49 15.89 -0.24
N GLN A 185 13.18 15.64 1.02
CA GLN A 185 12.24 14.59 1.44
C GLN A 185 10.91 15.14 1.93
N ARG A 186 10.74 16.47 2.04
CA ARG A 186 9.55 17.08 2.62
C ARG A 186 8.38 17.06 1.65
N ALA A 187 7.17 17.25 2.16
CA ALA A 187 5.96 17.26 1.34
C ALA A 187 6.05 18.28 0.19
N ASP A 188 6.69 19.45 0.40
CA ASP A 188 6.91 20.45 -0.66
C ASP A 188 7.80 19.93 -1.79
N ASP A 189 8.87 19.22 -1.45
CA ASP A 189 9.79 18.64 -2.43
C ASP A 189 9.09 17.55 -3.25
N TRP A 190 8.29 16.71 -2.59
CA TRP A 190 7.45 15.72 -3.26
C TRP A 190 6.45 16.34 -4.23
N ILE A 191 5.67 17.33 -3.79
CA ILE A 191 4.69 17.96 -4.67
C ILE A 191 5.37 18.69 -5.83
N ALA A 192 6.50 19.36 -5.59
CA ALA A 192 7.28 19.98 -6.65
C ALA A 192 7.76 18.93 -7.67
N PHE A 193 8.33 17.81 -7.22
CA PHE A 193 8.74 16.71 -8.09
C PHE A 193 7.56 16.17 -8.90
N LEU A 194 6.48 15.75 -8.25
CA LEU A 194 5.34 15.10 -8.89
C LEU A 194 4.65 15.99 -9.94
N THR A 195 4.62 17.30 -9.71
CA THR A 195 3.95 18.26 -10.61
C THR A 195 4.84 18.78 -11.74
N THR A 196 6.17 18.68 -11.60
CA THR A 196 7.12 19.19 -12.60
C THR A 196 7.81 18.09 -13.40
N HIS A 197 7.70 16.82 -12.98
CA HIS A 197 8.36 15.71 -13.65
C HIS A 197 7.84 15.52 -15.09
N PRO A 198 8.71 15.51 -16.12
CA PRO A 198 8.30 15.48 -17.53
C PRO A 198 7.63 14.18 -17.96
N GLY A 199 7.81 13.11 -17.18
CA GLY A 199 7.16 11.81 -17.40
C GLY A 199 5.75 11.70 -16.83
N LEU A 200 5.26 12.71 -16.11
CA LEU A 200 3.96 12.67 -15.42
C LEU A 200 2.98 13.69 -16.00
N VAL A 201 1.70 13.33 -15.98
CA VAL A 201 0.58 14.28 -16.01
C VAL A 201 0.02 14.32 -14.61
N ALA A 202 0.16 15.46 -13.95
CA ALA A 202 -0.33 15.67 -12.58
C ALA A 202 -1.57 16.57 -12.59
N SER A 203 -2.54 16.28 -11.71
CA SER A 203 -3.60 17.23 -11.38
C SER A 203 -3.03 18.44 -10.62
N GLU A 204 -3.85 19.48 -10.45
CA GLU A 204 -3.57 20.50 -9.44
C GLU A 204 -3.55 19.84 -8.05
N PRO A 205 -2.56 20.13 -7.19
CA PRO A 205 -2.55 19.64 -5.81
C PRO A 205 -3.75 20.16 -5.01
N VAL A 206 -4.37 19.28 -4.23
CA VAL A 206 -5.50 19.60 -3.36
C VAL A 206 -5.09 19.38 -1.91
N ASP A 207 -5.36 20.36 -1.05
CA ASP A 207 -5.14 20.21 0.39
C ASP A 207 -6.13 19.21 0.99
N LEU A 208 -5.63 18.31 1.84
CA LEU A 208 -6.40 17.32 2.58
C LEU A 208 -6.02 17.41 4.06
N VAL A 209 -7.01 17.44 4.95
CA VAL A 209 -6.76 17.48 6.40
C VAL A 209 -6.79 16.05 6.95
N LEU A 210 -5.66 15.61 7.53
CA LEU A 210 -5.46 14.31 8.18
C LEU A 210 -5.30 14.54 9.69
N GLY A 211 -6.43 14.65 10.40
CA GLY A 211 -6.43 15.08 11.81
C GLY A 211 -6.07 16.55 11.96
N ASP A 212 -4.92 16.84 12.58
CA ASP A 212 -4.36 18.19 12.76
C ASP A 212 -3.29 18.56 11.72
N ILE A 213 -3.00 17.65 10.78
CA ILE A 213 -1.97 17.82 9.76
C ILE A 213 -2.64 18.15 8.41
N THR A 214 -2.07 19.11 7.69
CA THR A 214 -2.42 19.37 6.28
C THR A 214 -1.51 18.55 5.38
N ALA A 215 -2.11 17.63 4.64
CA ALA A 215 -1.50 16.89 3.55
C ALA A 215 -1.84 17.54 2.20
N ARG A 216 -1.12 17.15 1.15
CA ARG A 216 -1.46 17.49 -0.24
C ARG A 216 -1.63 16.23 -1.07
N GLN A 217 -2.70 16.23 -1.85
CA GLN A 217 -3.08 15.12 -2.71
C GLN A 217 -2.95 15.51 -4.17
N VAL A 218 -2.41 14.60 -4.99
CA VAL A 218 -2.25 14.79 -6.43
C VAL A 218 -2.57 13.48 -7.16
N GLU A 219 -3.29 13.60 -8.27
CA GLU A 219 -3.56 12.48 -9.17
C GLU A 219 -2.54 12.46 -10.30
N LEU A 220 -1.99 11.29 -10.59
CA LEU A 220 -0.92 11.12 -11.57
C LEU A 220 -1.32 10.12 -12.65
N GLY A 221 -0.91 10.43 -13.87
CA GLY A 221 -0.82 9.52 -15.02
C GLY A 221 0.55 9.61 -15.66
N VAL A 222 0.93 8.62 -16.48
CA VAL A 222 2.15 8.73 -17.30
C VAL A 222 1.90 9.65 -18.49
N ALA A 223 2.79 10.62 -18.71
CA ALA A 223 2.73 11.53 -19.85
C ALA A 223 2.74 10.76 -21.18
N PRO A 224 1.86 11.07 -22.14
CA PRO A 224 1.83 10.39 -23.44
C PRO A 224 3.15 10.50 -24.23
N THR A 225 3.96 11.53 -23.94
CA THR A 225 5.27 11.77 -24.53
C THR A 225 6.41 11.03 -23.84
N TRP A 226 6.17 10.49 -22.64
CA TRP A 226 7.16 9.64 -21.96
C TRP A 226 7.38 8.37 -22.79
N THR A 227 8.63 7.89 -22.80
CA THR A 227 9.02 6.71 -23.59
C THR A 227 9.91 5.74 -22.81
N GLN A 228 10.38 6.12 -21.62
CA GLN A 228 11.23 5.25 -20.82
C GLN A 228 10.42 4.08 -20.24
N THR A 229 11.07 2.93 -20.13
CA THR A 229 10.55 1.68 -19.55
C THR A 229 11.56 1.15 -18.55
N CYS A 230 11.15 0.20 -17.72
CA CYS A 230 12.04 -0.51 -16.82
C CYS A 230 12.37 -1.93 -17.30
N PRO A 231 13.57 -2.47 -16.99
CA PRO A 231 13.97 -3.81 -17.43
C PRO A 231 12.97 -4.93 -17.08
N GLU A 232 12.32 -4.82 -15.92
CA GLU A 232 11.30 -5.74 -15.44
C GLU A 232 9.95 -5.62 -16.18
N SER A 233 9.71 -4.46 -16.81
CA SER A 233 8.47 -4.13 -17.53
C SER A 233 8.78 -3.45 -18.88
N PRO A 234 9.48 -4.13 -19.81
CA PRO A 234 10.01 -3.49 -21.02
C PRO A 234 8.92 -3.02 -22.00
N SER A 235 7.68 -3.48 -21.82
CA SER A 235 6.52 -3.10 -22.63
C SER A 235 5.64 -2.03 -22.00
N VAL A 236 5.93 -1.58 -20.79
CA VAL A 236 5.13 -0.60 -20.06
C VAL A 236 5.99 0.61 -19.78
N ARG A 237 5.54 1.77 -20.27
CA ARG A 237 6.22 3.03 -19.96
C ARG A 237 6.05 3.32 -18.49
N THR A 238 7.16 3.57 -17.82
CA THR A 238 7.19 3.59 -16.37
C THR A 238 7.93 4.83 -15.90
N VAL A 239 7.36 5.51 -14.91
CA VAL A 239 8.05 6.55 -14.14
C VAL A 239 8.26 5.99 -12.74
N VAL A 240 9.51 5.86 -12.32
CA VAL A 240 9.82 5.45 -10.94
C VAL A 240 9.72 6.70 -10.07
N LEU A 241 8.99 6.61 -8.96
CA LEU A 241 8.62 7.75 -8.12
C LEU A 241 9.40 7.74 -6.81
N LEU A 242 9.39 6.61 -6.11
CA LEU A 242 9.90 6.51 -4.76
C LEU A 242 10.77 5.27 -4.55
N ASN A 243 11.73 5.40 -3.66
CA ASN A 243 12.49 4.30 -3.09
C ASN A 243 12.15 4.21 -1.61
N GLN A 244 11.92 2.99 -1.17
CA GLN A 244 11.73 2.67 0.23
C GLN A 244 12.48 1.37 0.54
N PRO A 245 13.43 1.39 1.49
CA PRO A 245 14.20 0.20 1.84
C PRO A 245 13.42 -0.71 2.80
N VAL A 246 12.36 -1.38 2.33
CA VAL A 246 11.59 -2.33 3.16
C VAL A 246 12.53 -3.42 3.68
N ALA A 247 12.70 -3.50 5.00
CA ALA A 247 13.54 -4.51 5.66
C ALA A 247 14.97 -4.61 5.06
N GLY A 248 15.56 -3.47 4.67
CA GLY A 248 16.91 -3.39 4.12
C GLY A 248 17.03 -3.87 2.67
N ARG A 249 15.91 -4.06 1.96
CA ARG A 249 15.89 -4.37 0.53
C ARG A 249 15.53 -3.12 -0.26
N PRO A 250 16.41 -2.62 -1.13
CA PRO A 250 16.08 -1.50 -1.99
C PRO A 250 14.89 -1.89 -2.87
N SER A 251 13.81 -1.13 -2.77
CA SER A 251 12.58 -1.35 -3.52
C SER A 251 12.16 -0.02 -4.12
N SER A 252 11.97 -0.01 -5.44
CA SER A 252 11.48 1.14 -6.17
C SER A 252 10.03 0.95 -6.55
N TYR A 253 9.22 1.98 -6.31
CA TYR A 253 7.81 2.03 -6.69
C TYR A 253 7.60 3.13 -7.72
N GLY A 254 6.64 2.91 -8.61
CA GLY A 254 6.45 3.77 -9.76
C GLY A 254 5.13 3.56 -10.45
N LEU A 255 4.88 4.42 -11.42
CA LEU A 255 3.65 4.47 -12.19
C LEU A 255 3.90 3.94 -13.60
N GLY A 256 3.23 2.83 -13.93
CA GLY A 256 3.13 2.32 -15.30
C GLY A 256 2.05 3.04 -16.10
N SER A 257 2.21 3.15 -17.41
CA SER A 257 1.27 3.87 -18.30
C SER A 257 -0.10 3.22 -18.45
N ASN A 258 -0.30 2.06 -17.83
CA ASN A 258 -1.55 1.30 -17.79
C ASN A 258 -2.37 1.54 -16.51
N ASN A 259 -1.92 2.44 -15.65
CA ASN A 259 -2.56 2.79 -14.38
C ASN A 259 -2.57 4.31 -14.19
N ARG A 260 -3.38 4.74 -13.22
CA ARG A 260 -3.23 6.04 -12.55
C ARG A 260 -2.96 5.81 -11.07
N VAL A 261 -2.42 6.80 -10.39
CA VAL A 261 -2.18 6.74 -8.95
C VAL A 261 -2.61 8.03 -8.27
N LEU A 262 -3.22 7.89 -7.10
CA LEU A 262 -3.50 8.98 -6.16
C LEU A 262 -2.37 8.99 -5.15
N ILE A 263 -1.62 10.08 -5.08
CA ILE A 263 -0.56 10.27 -4.10
C ILE A 263 -1.01 11.33 -3.10
N THR A 264 -0.95 11.01 -1.80
CA THR A 264 -1.13 11.97 -0.72
C THR A 264 0.18 12.08 0.06
N VAL A 265 0.69 13.29 0.26
CA VAL A 265 1.96 13.53 0.97
C VAL A 265 1.72 14.45 2.16
N ALA A 266 2.27 14.07 3.30
CA ALA A 266 2.16 14.83 4.54
C ALA A 266 3.49 14.84 5.30
N ASP A 267 3.82 15.97 5.92
CA ASP A 267 4.92 16.04 6.90
C ASP A 267 4.37 15.78 8.30
N VAL A 268 4.83 14.70 8.94
CA VAL A 268 4.42 14.27 10.28
C VAL A 268 5.61 14.37 11.22
N GLY A 269 5.74 15.52 11.87
CA GLY A 269 6.92 15.83 12.69
C GLY A 269 8.18 15.99 11.82
N ASP A 270 9.18 15.15 12.05
CA ASP A 270 10.42 15.14 11.29
C ASP A 270 10.40 14.17 10.10
N ARG A 271 9.35 13.37 9.96
CA ARG A 271 9.17 12.39 8.87
C ARG A 271 8.22 12.90 7.80
N THR A 272 8.35 12.34 6.61
CA THR A 272 7.38 12.52 5.52
C THR A 272 6.68 11.20 5.26
N VAL A 273 5.36 11.27 5.11
CA VAL A 273 4.49 10.13 4.83
C VAL A 273 3.95 10.27 3.42
N VAL A 274 4.05 9.19 2.64
CA VAL A 274 3.52 9.09 1.28
C VAL A 274 2.47 7.99 1.26
N ILE A 275 1.23 8.33 0.88
CA ILE A 275 0.12 7.40 0.74
C ILE A 275 -0.17 7.24 -0.75
N GLU A 276 -0.13 6.01 -1.24
CA GLU A 276 -0.36 5.65 -2.64
C GLU A 276 -1.61 4.79 -2.79
N SER A 277 -2.41 5.10 -3.80
CA SER A 277 -3.50 4.24 -4.25
C SER A 277 -3.54 4.17 -5.76
N TYR A 278 -3.31 2.96 -6.29
CA TYR A 278 -3.33 2.69 -7.72
C TYR A 278 -4.75 2.37 -8.18
N GLY A 279 -5.09 2.81 -9.39
CA GLY A 279 -6.37 2.53 -10.02
C GLY A 279 -6.25 2.44 -11.54
N SER A 280 -7.40 2.41 -12.22
CA SER A 280 -7.52 2.33 -13.68
C SER A 280 -6.76 3.44 -14.42
N GLU A 281 -6.27 3.16 -15.63
CA GLU A 281 -5.74 4.19 -16.54
C GLU A 281 -6.83 5.18 -17.02
N LEU A 282 -8.09 4.73 -17.03
CA LEU A 282 -9.22 5.52 -17.51
C LEU A 282 -9.67 6.47 -16.41
N GLU A 283 -9.49 7.78 -16.63
CA GLU A 283 -9.76 8.84 -15.65
C GLU A 283 -11.13 8.73 -14.96
N ALA A 284 -12.21 8.50 -15.72
CA ALA A 284 -13.55 8.38 -15.15
C ALA A 284 -13.71 7.14 -14.25
N VAL A 285 -13.06 6.03 -14.60
CA VAL A 285 -13.10 4.81 -13.78
C VAL A 285 -12.24 5.00 -12.53
N PHE A 286 -11.05 5.58 -12.70
CA PHE A 286 -10.15 5.93 -11.61
C PHE A 286 -10.83 6.84 -10.59
N ALA A 287 -11.51 7.90 -11.04
CA ALA A 287 -12.22 8.82 -10.15
C ALA A 287 -13.26 8.10 -9.28
N SER A 288 -14.03 7.18 -9.87
CA SER A 288 -15.01 6.37 -9.14
C SER A 288 -14.36 5.37 -8.19
N GLU A 289 -13.28 4.71 -8.59
CA GLU A 289 -12.50 3.80 -7.75
C GLU A 289 -11.89 4.53 -6.53
N MET A 290 -11.51 5.79 -6.69
CA MET A 290 -10.89 6.58 -5.64
C MET A 290 -11.88 7.18 -4.63
N GLU A 291 -13.19 7.08 -4.82
CA GLU A 291 -14.17 7.63 -3.86
C GLU A 291 -14.06 6.95 -2.48
N ASP A 292 -14.11 5.62 -2.44
CA ASP A 292 -13.99 4.86 -1.19
C ASP A 292 -12.58 4.97 -0.59
N ILE A 293 -11.55 5.03 -1.44
CA ILE A 293 -10.16 5.24 -1.03
C ILE A 293 -9.99 6.59 -0.34
N LYS A 294 -10.45 7.67 -0.96
CA LYS A 294 -10.39 9.03 -0.41
C LYS A 294 -11.18 9.13 0.89
N ALA A 295 -12.31 8.42 1.00
CA ALA A 295 -13.09 8.35 2.22
C ALA A 295 -12.28 7.73 3.37
N VAL A 296 -11.58 6.60 3.15
CA VAL A 296 -10.73 5.99 4.18
C VAL A 296 -9.51 6.87 4.49
N ILE A 297 -8.80 7.37 3.48
CA ILE A 297 -7.62 8.24 3.68
C ILE A 297 -8.01 9.48 4.51
N GLY A 298 -9.16 10.10 4.23
CA GLY A 298 -9.65 11.27 4.95
C GLY A 298 -9.95 11.03 6.44
N THR A 299 -10.00 9.78 6.90
CA THR A 299 -10.17 9.44 8.32
C THR A 299 -8.85 9.26 9.06
N ILE A 300 -7.72 9.17 8.34
CA ILE A 300 -6.40 8.91 8.91
C ILE A 300 -5.99 10.07 9.83
N ARG A 301 -5.51 9.70 11.01
CA ARG A 301 -4.89 10.59 11.99
C ARG A 301 -3.58 9.99 12.44
N PHE A 302 -2.53 10.79 12.51
CA PHE A 302 -1.22 10.32 12.95
C PHE A 302 -1.06 10.46 14.47
N CYS A 303 -0.31 9.54 15.04
CA CYS A 303 0.04 9.46 16.45
C CYS A 303 1.56 9.56 16.60
N GLY A 304 2.04 10.47 17.45
CA GLY A 304 3.49 10.64 17.61
C GLY A 304 3.89 11.74 18.60
N PRO A 305 5.19 11.81 18.96
CA PRO A 305 5.70 12.44 20.18
C PRO A 305 5.51 13.97 20.30
N ARG A 306 4.98 14.65 19.28
CA ARG A 306 4.59 16.07 19.32
C ARG A 306 3.09 16.32 19.13
N VAL A 307 2.28 15.26 19.08
CA VAL A 307 0.82 15.28 19.06
C VAL A 307 0.37 14.68 20.40
N THR A 308 0.00 15.52 21.37
CA THR A 308 -0.01 15.20 22.81
C THR A 308 -1.12 14.27 23.33
N GLU A 309 -1.95 13.63 22.51
CA GLU A 309 -2.97 12.70 23.00
C GLU A 309 -3.07 11.43 22.15
N ALA A 310 -3.37 10.34 22.84
CA ALA A 310 -2.87 9.00 22.54
C ALA A 310 -3.50 8.30 21.31
N CYS A 311 -2.68 7.49 20.62
CA CYS A 311 -3.14 6.27 19.91
C CYS A 311 -3.59 5.14 20.86
N GLN A 312 -3.50 5.39 22.18
CA GLN A 312 -3.80 4.43 23.24
C GLN A 312 -4.86 5.04 24.18
N GLY A 313 -6.14 4.91 23.82
CA GLY A 313 -7.21 5.39 24.71
C GLY A 313 -8.62 5.38 24.13
N SER A 314 -9.20 4.20 23.94
CA SER A 314 -10.64 3.89 24.12
C SER A 314 -10.84 2.38 24.19
#